data_AF-A0A5P8LZ17-F1
#
_entry.id   AF-A0A5P8LZ17-F1
#
_cell.length_a   1.000
_cell.length_b   1.000
_cell.length_c   1.000
_cell.angle_alpha   90.00
_cell.angle_beta   90.00
_cell.angle_gamma   90.00
#
_symmetry.space_group_name_H-M   'P 1'
#
loop_
_entity.id
_entity.type
_entity.pdbx_description
1 polymer ?
#
loop_
_entity_poly.entity_id
_entity_poly.type
_entity_poly.pdbx_seq_one_letter_code
_entity_poly.pdbx_strand_id
1 'polypeptide(L)'
;MTERTYRCSNCREHTLTRDFDVSHLSVTCPNCDEFSRFVNGRVIEQFESLESSPPDHLDWEALDRTEKLLISERIVRQGHSIEDFEMDGE
;
A
#
# COMPACT_ATOMS: atom_id res chain seq x y z
N MET A 1 -17.74 -10.39 11.75
CA MET A 1 -16.70 -10.53 10.71
C MET A 1 -16.18 -9.12 10.45
N THR A 2 -14.87 -8.92 10.31
CA THR A 2 -14.32 -7.56 10.16
C THR A 2 -14.22 -7.25 8.68
N GLU A 3 -14.89 -6.21 8.21
CA GLU A 3 -14.85 -5.84 6.80
C GLU A 3 -13.56 -5.09 6.48
N ARG A 4 -12.90 -5.43 5.37
CA ARG A 4 -11.63 -4.85 4.92
C ARG A 4 -11.86 -4.09 3.64
N THR A 5 -11.31 -2.89 3.58
CA THR A 5 -11.35 -2.06 2.38
C THR A 5 -10.14 -2.35 1.51
N TYR A 6 -10.31 -2.22 0.20
CA TYR A 6 -9.26 -2.38 -0.78
C TYR A 6 -9.43 -1.29 -1.82
N ARG A 7 -8.40 -0.49 -2.10
CA ARG A 7 -8.48 0.67 -3.00
C ARG A 7 -7.75 0.38 -4.30
N CYS A 8 -8.35 0.76 -5.42
CA CYS A 8 -7.72 0.61 -6.73
C CYS A 8 -6.39 1.35 -6.77
N SER A 9 -5.31 0.67 -7.14
CA SER A 9 -3.98 1.27 -7.23
C SER A 9 -3.89 2.27 -8.38
N ASN A 10 -4.66 2.07 -9.46
CA ASN A 10 -4.63 2.93 -10.64
C ASN A 10 -5.41 4.25 -10.41
N CYS A 11 -6.74 4.20 -10.42
CA CYS A 11 -7.57 5.41 -10.30
C CYS A 11 -7.70 5.97 -8.89
N ARG A 12 -7.49 5.14 -7.84
CA ARG A 12 -7.68 5.49 -6.42
C ARG A 12 -9.08 5.95 -6.00
N GLU A 13 -10.01 6.12 -6.93
CA GLU A 13 -11.38 6.56 -6.66
C GLU A 13 -12.27 5.41 -6.16
N HIS A 14 -12.02 4.19 -6.64
CA HIS A 14 -12.84 3.05 -6.25
C HIS A 14 -12.24 2.25 -5.09
N THR A 15 -13.11 1.90 -4.13
CA THR A 15 -12.77 1.07 -2.98
C THR A 15 -13.76 -0.09 -2.87
N LEU A 16 -13.25 -1.31 -2.72
CA LEU A 16 -14.02 -2.53 -2.51
C LEU A 16 -13.97 -2.93 -1.04
N THR A 17 -15.10 -3.39 -0.51
CA THR A 17 -15.18 -3.96 0.85
C THR A 17 -15.36 -5.47 0.76
N ARG A 18 -14.46 -6.25 1.38
CA ARG A 18 -14.47 -7.72 1.42
C ARG A 18 -14.29 -8.22 2.86
N ASP A 19 -14.74 -9.45 3.13
CA ASP A 19 -14.66 -10.05 4.48
C ASP A 19 -13.32 -10.74 4.79
N PHE A 20 -12.57 -11.09 3.75
CA PHE A 20 -11.26 -11.74 3.86
C PHE A 20 -10.12 -10.71 3.88
N ASP A 21 -8.97 -11.11 4.46
CA ASP A 21 -7.79 -10.26 4.64
C ASP A 21 -6.61 -10.76 3.79
N VAL A 22 -6.34 -10.06 2.68
CA VAL A 22 -5.23 -10.31 1.76
C VAL A 22 -4.49 -9.01 1.45
N SER A 23 -3.31 -9.11 0.83
CA SER A 23 -2.47 -7.92 0.53
C SER A 23 -3.11 -7.07 -0.55
N HIS A 24 -3.59 -7.74 -1.60
CA HIS A 24 -4.22 -7.11 -2.74
C HIS A 24 -5.17 -8.06 -3.44
N LEU A 25 -6.04 -7.50 -4.26
CA LEU A 25 -6.90 -8.22 -5.21
C LEU A 25 -6.50 -7.81 -6.61
N SER A 26 -6.49 -8.74 -7.56
CA SER A 26 -6.32 -8.43 -8.97
C SER A 26 -7.67 -8.58 -9.65
N VAL A 27 -8.35 -7.45 -9.88
CA VAL A 27 -9.70 -7.41 -10.46
C VAL A 27 -9.84 -6.18 -11.35
N THR A 28 -10.72 -6.26 -12.35
CA THR A 28 -11.07 -5.10 -13.16
C THR A 28 -11.77 -4.06 -12.29
N CYS A 29 -11.24 -2.83 -12.30
CA CYS A 29 -11.82 -1.73 -11.55
C CYS A 29 -13.13 -1.29 -12.22
N PRO A 30 -14.26 -1.25 -11.49
CA PRO A 30 -15.54 -0.82 -12.07
C PRO A 30 -15.64 0.71 -12.29
N ASN A 31 -14.59 1.48 -11.95
CA ASN A 31 -14.54 2.93 -12.14
C ASN A 31 -13.67 3.35 -13.33
N CYS A 32 -12.52 2.73 -13.53
CA CYS A 32 -11.61 3.04 -14.64
C CYS A 32 -11.52 1.94 -15.69
N ASP A 33 -12.31 0.87 -15.56
CA ASP A 33 -12.37 -0.30 -16.44
C ASP A 33 -11.03 -1.00 -16.70
N GLU A 34 -10.02 -0.71 -15.88
CA GLU A 34 -8.68 -1.26 -16.03
C GLU A 34 -8.49 -2.47 -15.10
N PHE A 35 -7.79 -3.48 -15.59
CA PHE A 35 -7.34 -4.59 -14.77
C PHE A 35 -6.16 -4.15 -13.91
N SER A 36 -6.44 -3.84 -12.65
CA SER A 36 -5.46 -3.27 -11.73
C SER A 36 -5.48 -4.00 -10.38
N ARG A 37 -4.45 -3.75 -9.57
CA ARG A 37 -4.42 -4.25 -8.19
C ARG A 37 -5.23 -3.33 -7.27
N PHE A 38 -6.05 -3.92 -6.44
CA PHE A 38 -6.73 -3.29 -5.33
C PHE A 38 -5.96 -3.57 -4.05
N VAL A 39 -5.29 -2.55 -3.52
CA VAL A 39 -4.40 -2.64 -2.36
C VAL A 39 -5.20 -2.56 -1.08
N ASN A 40 -4.86 -3.37 -0.08
CA ASN A 40 -5.54 -3.37 1.22
C ASN A 40 -5.51 -1.97 1.86
N GLY A 41 -6.64 -1.54 2.44
CA GLY A 41 -6.83 -0.21 3.00
C GLY A 41 -5.82 0.12 4.09
N ARG A 42 -5.44 -0.85 4.92
CA ARG A 42 -4.43 -0.65 5.98
C ARG A 42 -3.06 -0.31 5.40
N VAL A 43 -2.72 -0.91 4.25
CA VAL A 43 -1.47 -0.61 3.54
C VAL A 43 -1.51 0.79 2.95
N ILE A 44 -2.65 1.21 2.42
CA ILE A 44 -2.85 2.58 1.93
C ILE A 44 -2.77 3.60 3.07
N GLU A 45 -3.40 3.33 4.22
CA GLU A 45 -3.33 4.20 5.40
C GLU A 45 -1.88 4.36 5.88
N GLN A 46 -1.12 3.26 5.94
CA GLN A 46 0.30 3.32 6.30
C GLN A 46 1.13 4.09 5.28
N PHE A 47 0.87 3.88 3.98
CA PHE A 47 1.52 4.62 2.91
C PHE A 47 1.25 6.12 3.03
N GLU A 48 0.00 6.53 3.22
CA GLU A 48 -0.38 7.95 3.38
C GLU A 48 0.25 8.56 4.64
N SER A 49 0.37 7.79 5.72
CA SER A 49 1.07 8.20 6.94
C SER A 49 2.57 8.45 6.69
N LEU A 50 3.24 7.57 5.93
CA LEU A 50 4.65 7.73 5.58
C LEU A 50 4.87 8.85 4.56
N GLU A 51 3.93 9.07 3.63
CA GLU A 51 3.99 10.23 2.73
C GLU A 51 3.84 11.54 3.49
N SER A 52 3.00 11.60 4.52
CA SER A 52 2.83 12.80 5.35
C SER A 52 3.97 13.00 6.35
N SER A 53 4.69 11.95 6.73
CA SER A 53 5.79 11.97 7.68
C SER A 53 6.83 10.94 7.26
N PRO A 54 7.65 11.28 6.24
CA PRO A 54 8.65 10.36 5.73
C PRO A 54 9.71 10.05 6.80
N PRO A 55 10.21 8.81 6.85
CA PRO A 55 11.28 8.42 7.76
C PRO A 55 12.59 9.14 7.45
N ASP A 56 13.30 9.64 8.47
CA ASP A 56 14.58 10.34 8.29
C ASP A 56 15.73 9.44 7.82
N HIS A 57 15.70 8.15 8.17
CA HIS A 57 16.77 7.19 7.88
C HIS A 57 16.61 6.48 6.52
N LEU A 58 15.52 6.75 5.81
CA LEU A 58 15.21 6.13 4.53
C LEU A 58 14.84 7.24 3.54
N ASP A 59 15.48 7.26 2.38
CA ASP A 59 15.23 8.25 1.34
C ASP A 59 13.87 7.99 0.64
N TRP A 60 12.80 8.31 1.36
CA TRP A 60 11.42 8.02 0.95
C TRP A 60 11.05 8.76 -0.34
N GLU A 61 11.61 9.94 -0.57
CA GLU A 61 11.33 10.73 -1.77
C GLU A 61 11.95 10.11 -3.03
N ALA A 62 13.09 9.40 -2.91
CA ALA A 62 13.72 8.69 -4.01
C ALA A 62 12.96 7.41 -4.43
N LEU A 63 12.12 6.85 -3.55
CA LEU A 63 11.39 5.61 -3.81
C LEU A 63 10.24 5.80 -4.79
N ASP A 64 10.11 4.87 -5.72
CA ASP A 64 8.93 4.77 -6.56
C ASP A 64 7.71 4.36 -5.74
N ARG A 65 6.52 4.74 -6.22
CA ARG A 65 5.26 4.45 -5.53
C ARG A 65 5.07 2.96 -5.23
N THR A 66 5.53 2.08 -6.11
CA THR A 66 5.45 0.63 -5.92
C THR A 66 6.29 0.19 -4.72
N GLU A 67 7.50 0.75 -4.55
CA GLU A 67 8.41 0.43 -3.44
C GLU A 67 7.83 0.94 -2.12
N LYS A 68 7.32 2.18 -2.11
CA LYS A 68 6.63 2.76 -0.96
C LYS A 68 5.45 1.90 -0.48
N LEU A 69 4.64 1.39 -1.41
CA LEU A 69 3.53 0.49 -1.11
C LEU A 69 4.02 -0.87 -0.58
N LEU A 70 5.13 -1.39 -1.09
CA LEU A 70 5.72 -2.65 -0.63
C LEU A 70 6.25 -2.53 0.81
N ILE A 71 6.93 -1.44 1.15
CA ILE A 71 7.39 -1.15 2.51
C ILE A 71 6.19 -1.04 3.46
N SER A 72 5.17 -0.29 3.06
CA SER A 72 3.93 -0.14 3.83
C SER A 72 3.25 -1.50 4.07
N GLU A 73 3.24 -2.39 3.07
CA GLU A 73 2.71 -3.74 3.20
C GLU A 73 3.50 -4.57 4.22
N ARG A 74 4.83 -4.53 4.14
CA ARG A 74 5.70 -5.26 5.06
C ARG A 74 5.52 -4.80 6.51
N ILE A 75 5.35 -3.50 6.74
CA ILE A 75 5.10 -2.96 8.08
C ILE A 75 3.78 -3.49 8.63
N VAL A 76 2.69 -3.28 7.87
CA VAL A 76 1.33 -3.54 8.35
C VAL A 76 1.02 -5.03 8.44
N ARG A 77 1.49 -5.84 7.49
CA ARG A 77 1.07 -7.24 7.33
C ARG A 77 2.13 -8.25 7.70
N GLN A 78 3.41 -7.87 7.64
CA GLN A 78 4.53 -8.77 7.96
C GLN A 78 5.18 -8.39 9.31
N GLY A 79 4.77 -7.28 9.94
CA GLY A 79 5.25 -6.87 11.26
C GLY A 79 6.67 -6.31 11.26
N HIS A 80 7.17 -5.88 10.09
CA HIS A 80 8.46 -5.19 10.00
C HIS A 80 8.36 -3.79 10.60
N SER A 81 9.47 -3.30 11.14
CA SER A 81 9.59 -1.90 11.56
C SER A 81 10.10 -1.06 10.40
N ILE A 82 9.75 0.24 10.35
CA ILE A 82 10.28 1.14 9.32
C ILE A 82 11.81 1.24 9.37
N GLU A 83 12.40 1.00 10.55
CA GLU A 83 13.85 0.94 10.79
C GLU A 83 14.54 -0.25 10.12
N ASP A 84 13.79 -1.28 9.69
CA ASP A 84 14.33 -2.45 8.99
C ASP A 84 14.64 -2.17 7.51
N PHE A 85 14.18 -1.03 6.99
CA PHE A 85 14.36 -0.63 5.60
C PHE A 85 15.51 0.37 5.50
N GLU A 86 16.68 -0.15 5.14
CA GLU A 86 17.82 0.65 4.71
C GLU A 86 17.94 0.49 3.19
N MET A 87 17.85 1.58 2.43
CA MET A 87 18.19 1.54 1.01
C MET A 87 19.71 1.67 0.90
N ASP A 88 20.37 0.55 0.63
CA ASP A 88 21.76 0.52 0.17
C ASP A 88 21.78 1.21 -1.20
N GLY A 89 22.17 2.48 -1.22
CA GLY A 89 22.38 3.22 -2.45
C GLY A 89 23.64 2.71 -3.14
N GLU A 90 23.48 1.84 -4.14
CA GLU A 90 24.52 1.56 -5.15
C GLU A 90 24.49 2.59 -6.29
#